data_AF-A0A0C4EMH8-F1
#
_entry.id   AF-A0A0C4EMH8-F1
#
_cell.length_a   1.000
_cell.length_b   1.000
_cell.length_c   1.000
_cell.angle_alpha   90.00
_cell.angle_beta   90.00
_cell.angle_gamma   90.00
#
_symmetry.space_group_name_H-M   'P 1'
#
loop_
_entity.id
_entity.type
_entity.pdbx_description
1 polymer ?
#
loop_
_entity_poly.entity_id
_entity_poly.type
_entity_poly.pdbx_seq_one_letter_code
_entity_poly.pdbx_strand_id
1 'polypeptide(L)'
;LGLSTCQKITAALWMLAYGVAANSTDEYSRLADTTSQNTLRLSTQAIVAIYREDYLRKPTKDNLKKILHQNVKRGFPGCIGSLDCTHWSWKNFPLGLASQYKGKEKYPTIVLEAVTTRDTHIWHAFFGCPGSQCP
;
A
#
# COMPACT_ATOMS: atom_id res chain seq x y z
N LEU A 1 -12.40 -14.48 -28.31
CA LEU A 1 -13.11 -13.32 -27.72
C LEU A 1 -12.24 -12.76 -26.60
N GLY A 2 -11.97 -11.46 -26.59
CA GLY A 2 -11.17 -10.81 -25.54
C GLY A 2 -12.02 -10.34 -24.36
N LEU A 3 -11.43 -10.31 -23.16
CA LEU A 3 -12.05 -9.75 -21.96
C LEU A 3 -12.20 -8.22 -22.08
N SER A 4 -13.34 -7.71 -21.60
CA SER A 4 -13.64 -6.27 -21.61
C SER A 4 -12.75 -5.48 -20.65
N THR A 5 -12.63 -4.17 -20.88
CA THR A 5 -11.92 -3.24 -19.99
C THR A 5 -12.51 -3.23 -18.57
N CYS A 6 -13.84 -3.27 -18.44
CA CYS A 6 -14.50 -3.30 -17.13
C CYS A 6 -14.15 -4.57 -16.34
N GLN A 7 -14.11 -5.74 -16.98
CA GLN A 7 -13.70 -6.99 -16.33
C GLN A 7 -12.26 -6.92 -15.84
N LYS A 8 -11.36 -6.38 -16.68
CA LYS A 8 -9.95 -6.17 -16.34
C LYS A 8 -9.80 -5.28 -15.11
N ILE A 9 -10.42 -4.09 -15.11
CA ILE A 9 -10.35 -3.15 -13.98
C ILE A 9 -10.97 -3.76 -12.72
N THR A 10 -12.11 -4.44 -12.83
CA THR A 10 -12.77 -5.09 -11.68
C THR A 10 -11.86 -6.13 -11.05
N ALA A 11 -11.19 -6.96 -11.85
CA ALA A 11 -10.23 -7.94 -11.36
C ALA A 11 -9.04 -7.28 -10.66
N ALA A 12 -8.50 -6.17 -11.20
CA ALA A 12 -7.43 -5.43 -10.54
C ALA A 12 -7.84 -4.80 -9.22
N LEU A 13 -9.02 -4.19 -9.15
CA LEU A 13 -9.54 -3.64 -7.89
C LEU A 13 -9.74 -4.75 -6.84
N TRP A 14 -10.22 -5.92 -7.27
CA TRP A 14 -10.37 -7.08 -6.40
C TRP A 14 -9.02 -7.60 -5.88
N MET A 15 -8.02 -7.74 -6.75
CA MET A 15 -6.64 -8.09 -6.36
C MET A 15 -6.08 -7.11 -5.33
N LEU A 16 -6.27 -5.80 -5.53
CA LEU A 16 -5.80 -4.76 -4.62
C LEU A 16 -6.55 -4.77 -3.28
N ALA A 17 -7.86 -4.97 -3.29
CA ALA A 17 -8.68 -4.94 -2.08
C ALA A 17 -8.42 -6.13 -1.15
N TYR A 18 -8.16 -7.31 -1.71
CA TYR A 18 -8.02 -8.55 -0.94
C TYR A 18 -6.57 -9.06 -0.84
N GLY A 19 -5.60 -8.38 -1.46
CA GLY A 19 -4.19 -8.78 -1.43
C GLY A 19 -3.94 -10.15 -2.09
N VAL A 20 -4.75 -10.49 -3.10
CA VAL A 20 -4.67 -11.76 -3.82
C VAL A 20 -3.59 -11.68 -4.90
N ALA A 21 -2.82 -12.75 -5.08
CA ALA A 21 -1.76 -12.78 -6.09
C ALA A 21 -2.34 -12.64 -7.50
N ALA A 22 -1.67 -11.88 -8.37
CA ALA A 22 -2.17 -11.66 -9.72
C ALA A 22 -2.27 -12.94 -10.56
N ASN A 23 -1.49 -13.96 -10.21
CA ASN A 23 -1.51 -15.27 -10.86
C ASN A 23 -2.50 -16.26 -10.23
N SER A 24 -3.19 -15.89 -9.14
CA SER A 24 -4.20 -16.73 -8.47
C SER A 24 -5.63 -16.30 -8.80
N THR A 25 -5.83 -15.46 -9.82
CA THR A 25 -7.13 -14.89 -10.17
C THR A 25 -7.92 -15.69 -11.20
N ASP A 26 -7.44 -16.88 -11.58
CA ASP A 26 -8.08 -17.75 -12.58
C ASP A 26 -9.52 -18.14 -12.16
N GLU A 27 -9.74 -18.38 -10.87
CA GLU A 27 -11.04 -18.84 -10.34
C GLU A 27 -12.16 -17.79 -10.49
N TYR A 28 -11.85 -16.49 -10.43
CA TYR A 28 -12.87 -15.42 -10.43
C TYR A 28 -12.83 -14.52 -11.66
N SER A 29 -11.66 -14.27 -12.25
CA SER A 29 -11.49 -13.29 -13.32
C SER A 29 -11.17 -13.92 -14.68
N ARG A 30 -10.76 -15.21 -14.71
CA ARG A 30 -10.32 -15.94 -15.92
C ARG A 30 -9.33 -15.15 -16.77
N LEU A 31 -8.50 -14.32 -16.14
CA LEU A 31 -7.46 -13.55 -16.80
C LEU A 31 -6.23 -14.45 -16.96
N ALA A 32 -5.68 -14.51 -18.16
CA ALA A 32 -4.34 -15.07 -18.36
C ALA A 32 -3.32 -14.31 -17.49
N ASP A 33 -2.34 -15.01 -16.93
CA ASP A 33 -1.40 -14.46 -15.94
C ASP A 33 -0.74 -13.15 -16.39
N THR A 34 -0.22 -13.11 -17.62
CA THR A 34 0.40 -11.90 -18.21
C THR A 34 -0.59 -10.74 -18.35
N THR A 35 -1.86 -11.02 -18.62
CA THR A 35 -2.92 -10.01 -18.70
C THR A 35 -3.29 -9.52 -17.31
N SER A 36 -3.39 -10.41 -16.33
CA SER A 36 -3.68 -10.08 -14.94
C SER A 36 -2.62 -9.14 -14.35
N GLN A 37 -1.34 -9.48 -14.51
CA GLN A 37 -0.21 -8.66 -14.05
C GLN A 37 -0.17 -7.28 -14.72
N ASN A 38 -0.33 -7.23 -16.05
CA ASN A 38 -0.36 -5.94 -16.77
C ASN A 38 -1.56 -5.09 -16.37
N THR A 39 -2.73 -5.71 -16.20
CA THR A 39 -3.95 -5.01 -15.79
C THR A 39 -3.82 -4.46 -14.39
N LEU A 40 -3.28 -5.25 -13.45
CA LEU A 40 -2.98 -4.79 -12.10
C LEU A 40 -2.03 -3.59 -12.13
N ARG A 41 -0.91 -3.70 -12.86
CA ARG A 41 0.08 -2.64 -12.99
C ARG A 41 -0.52 -1.33 -13.51
N LEU A 42 -1.26 -1.39 -14.62
CA LEU A 42 -1.87 -0.21 -15.23
C LEU A 42 -2.95 0.40 -14.32
N SER A 43 -3.74 -0.43 -13.65
CA SER A 43 -4.78 0.03 -12.72
C SER A 43 -4.15 0.73 -11.52
N THR A 44 -3.11 0.16 -10.92
CA THR A 44 -2.36 0.78 -9.82
C THR A 44 -1.74 2.12 -10.25
N GLN A 45 -1.14 2.19 -11.44
CA GLN A 45 -0.59 3.44 -11.98
C GLN A 45 -1.68 4.51 -12.16
N ALA A 46 -2.85 4.13 -12.66
CA ALA A 46 -3.99 5.05 -12.81
C ALA A 46 -4.51 5.55 -11.45
N ILE A 47 -4.68 4.65 -10.46
CA ILE A 47 -5.10 5.01 -9.10
C ILE A 47 -4.11 5.98 -8.48
N VAL A 48 -2.81 5.70 -8.58
CA VAL A 48 -1.76 6.61 -8.09
C VAL A 48 -1.84 7.94 -8.82
N ALA A 49 -1.95 7.96 -10.15
CA ALA A 49 -2.03 9.21 -10.90
C ALA A 49 -3.25 10.08 -10.51
N ILE A 50 -4.39 9.46 -10.20
CA ILE A 50 -5.62 10.16 -9.81
C ILE A 50 -5.55 10.67 -8.38
N TYR A 51 -5.10 9.84 -7.43
CA TYR A 51 -5.29 10.09 -6.00
C TYR A 51 -4.03 10.55 -5.26
N ARG A 52 -2.84 10.44 -5.87
CA ARG A 52 -1.58 10.74 -5.18
C ARG A 52 -1.52 12.15 -4.63
N GLU A 53 -1.91 13.16 -5.41
CA GLU A 53 -1.79 14.54 -4.96
C GLU A 53 -2.78 14.91 -3.85
N ASP A 54 -3.94 14.26 -3.83
CA ASP A 54 -4.94 14.48 -2.77
C ASP A 54 -4.56 13.78 -1.48
N TYR A 55 -4.16 12.51 -1.57
CA TYR A 55 -3.98 11.63 -0.42
C TYR A 55 -2.52 11.49 0.01
N LEU A 56 -1.56 11.40 -0.91
CA LEU A 56 -0.14 11.17 -0.61
C LEU A 56 0.67 12.47 -0.74
N ARG A 57 0.55 13.35 0.26
CA ARG A 57 1.22 14.66 0.27
C ARG A 57 1.65 15.11 1.67
N LYS A 58 2.71 15.92 1.71
CA LYS A 58 3.15 16.55 2.97
C LYS A 58 2.09 17.55 3.48
N PRO A 59 1.77 17.57 4.78
CA PRO A 59 0.79 18.52 5.31
C PRO A 59 1.30 19.96 5.17
N THR A 60 0.41 20.85 4.76
CA THR A 60 0.62 22.29 4.84
C THR A 60 0.63 22.76 6.29
N LYS A 61 1.06 23.99 6.56
CA LYS A 61 1.01 24.58 7.91
C LYS A 61 -0.42 24.59 8.47
N ASP A 62 -1.42 24.80 7.63
CA ASP A 62 -2.82 24.82 8.06
C ASP A 62 -3.37 23.43 8.30
N ASN A 63 -3.01 22.45 7.46
CA ASN A 63 -3.31 21.04 7.73
C ASN A 63 -2.71 20.60 9.07
N LEU A 64 -1.46 20.97 9.35
CA LEU A 64 -0.78 20.62 10.59
C LEU A 64 -1.50 21.19 11.83
N LYS A 65 -1.90 22.47 11.79
CA LYS A 65 -2.71 23.09 12.85
C LYS A 65 -4.03 22.33 13.07
N LYS A 66 -4.72 21.99 11.98
CA LYS A 66 -5.98 21.23 12.03
C LYS A 66 -5.79 19.85 12.65
N ILE A 67 -4.77 19.11 12.22
CA ILE A 67 -4.43 17.77 12.74
C ILE A 67 -4.12 17.84 14.24
N LEU A 68 -3.24 18.76 14.64
CA LEU A 68 -2.86 18.94 16.04
C LEU A 68 -4.08 19.27 16.92
N HIS A 69 -4.93 20.21 16.47
CA HIS A 69 -6.15 20.56 17.19
C HIS A 69 -7.11 19.36 17.32
N GLN A 70 -7.30 18.59 16.25
CA GLN A 70 -8.12 17.39 16.28
C GLN A 70 -7.56 16.33 17.23
N ASN A 71 -6.24 16.14 17.26
CA ASN A 71 -5.60 15.12 18.08
C ASN A 71 -5.54 15.51 19.55
N VAL A 72 -5.41 16.80 19.89
CA VAL A 72 -5.60 17.29 21.28
C VAL A 72 -6.98 16.90 21.81
N LYS A 73 -8.05 17.12 21.03
CA LYS A 73 -9.41 16.75 21.43
C LYS A 73 -9.62 15.24 21.62
N ARG A 74 -8.74 14.42 21.03
CA ARG A 74 -8.78 12.95 21.12
C ARG A 74 -7.88 12.40 22.22
N GLY A 75 -7.16 13.25 22.95
CA GLY A 75 -6.20 12.83 23.99
C GLY A 75 -4.78 12.53 23.47
N PHE A 76 -4.45 12.95 22.26
CA PHE A 76 -3.13 12.75 21.64
C PHE A 76 -2.45 14.10 21.33
N PRO A 77 -2.12 14.92 22.35
CA PRO A 77 -1.49 16.22 22.14
C PRO A 77 -0.12 16.07 21.46
N GLY A 78 0.14 16.88 20.43
CA GLY A 78 1.40 16.85 19.68
C GLY A 78 1.50 15.79 18.58
N CYS A 79 0.56 14.83 18.52
CA CYS A 79 0.56 13.81 17.48
C CYS A 79 0.11 14.38 16.12
N ILE A 80 0.86 14.07 15.06
CA ILE A 80 0.59 14.54 13.68
C ILE A 80 0.00 13.45 12.77
N GLY A 81 -0.23 12.26 13.31
CA GLY A 81 -0.80 11.12 12.60
C GLY A 81 -0.67 9.83 13.40
N SER A 82 -1.17 8.74 12.84
CA SER A 82 -1.01 7.37 13.32
C SER A 82 -0.04 6.65 12.40
N LEU A 83 1.03 6.09 12.97
CA LEU A 83 1.95 5.20 12.28
C LEU A 83 1.37 3.79 12.28
N ASP A 84 1.33 3.14 11.13
CA ASP A 84 0.99 1.72 11.03
C ASP A 84 1.87 1.02 9.99
N CYS A 85 2.06 -0.28 10.18
CA CYS A 85 2.91 -1.12 9.34
C CYS A 85 2.14 -2.33 8.83
N THR A 86 2.19 -2.57 7.51
CA THR A 86 1.67 -3.80 6.90
C THR A 86 2.83 -4.65 6.39
N HIS A 87 2.83 -5.94 6.77
CA HIS A 87 3.84 -6.91 6.37
C HIS A 87 3.27 -7.85 5.32
N TRP A 88 3.94 -8.00 4.18
CA TRP A 88 3.60 -9.02 3.18
C TRP A 88 4.73 -10.03 3.04
N SER A 89 4.36 -11.31 3.07
CA SER A 89 5.29 -12.41 2.74
C SER A 89 5.75 -12.29 1.30
N TRP A 90 7.05 -12.35 1.07
CA TRP A 90 7.61 -12.32 -0.26
C TRP A 90 7.97 -13.74 -0.71
N LYS A 91 7.05 -14.38 -1.46
CA LYS A 91 7.17 -15.78 -1.88
C LYS A 91 8.37 -16.05 -2.81
N ASN A 92 8.61 -15.16 -3.77
CA ASN A 92 9.71 -15.28 -4.75
C ASN A 92 10.91 -14.39 -4.38
N PHE A 93 11.29 -14.41 -3.11
CA PHE A 93 12.33 -13.53 -2.58
C PHE A 93 13.74 -14.02 -2.97
N PRO A 94 14.66 -13.15 -3.42
CA PRO A 94 16.04 -13.56 -3.73
C PRO A 94 16.78 -14.04 -2.47
N LEU A 95 17.13 -15.33 -2.40
CA LEU A 95 17.73 -15.93 -1.18
C LEU A 95 18.95 -15.17 -0.63
N GLY A 96 19.76 -14.54 -1.49
CA GLY A 96 20.93 -13.76 -1.09
C GLY A 96 20.63 -12.51 -0.24
N LEU A 97 19.38 -12.04 -0.21
CA LEU A 97 18.94 -10.88 0.59
C LEU A 97 18.13 -11.31 1.83
N ALA A 98 17.96 -12.62 2.06
CA ALA A 98 16.91 -13.12 2.94
C ALA A 98 17.18 -12.79 4.41
N SER A 99 18.46 -12.70 4.79
CA SER A 99 18.88 -12.28 6.13
C SER A 99 18.47 -10.84 6.45
N GLN A 100 18.44 -9.94 5.46
CA GLN A 100 18.07 -8.53 5.67
C GLN A 100 16.56 -8.32 5.78
N TYR A 101 15.75 -9.13 5.09
CA TYR A 101 14.29 -8.98 5.04
C TYR A 101 13.52 -9.95 5.95
N LYS A 102 14.25 -10.70 6.78
CA LYS A 102 13.70 -11.63 7.76
C LYS A 102 13.78 -10.98 9.15
N GLY A 103 12.64 -10.42 9.58
CA GLY A 103 12.49 -9.85 10.92
C GLY A 103 12.01 -10.89 11.93
N LYS A 104 11.05 -10.51 12.78
CA LYS A 104 10.32 -11.45 13.65
C LYS A 104 9.61 -12.55 12.85
N GLU A 105 9.12 -12.19 11.67
CA GLU A 105 8.56 -13.13 10.71
C GLU A 105 9.67 -14.08 10.24
N LYS A 106 9.49 -15.40 10.42
CA LYS A 106 10.52 -16.41 10.09
C LYS A 106 10.76 -16.56 8.58
N TYR A 107 10.10 -15.73 7.77
CA TYR A 107 10.17 -15.68 6.31
C TYR A 107 10.44 -14.24 5.83
N PRO A 108 11.01 -14.06 4.62
CA PRO A 108 11.24 -12.73 4.06
C PRO A 108 9.93 -11.95 3.89
N THR A 109 9.91 -10.71 4.37
CA THR A 109 8.76 -9.81 4.24
C THR A 109 9.17 -8.47 3.67
N ILE A 110 8.28 -7.87 2.88
CA ILE A 110 8.33 -6.44 2.57
C ILE A 110 7.36 -5.72 3.49
N VAL A 111 7.80 -4.60 4.05
CA VAL A 111 7.01 -3.79 4.98
C VAL A 111 6.63 -2.49 4.30
N LEU A 112 5.34 -2.14 4.35
CA LEU A 112 4.88 -0.76 4.16
C LEU A 112 4.70 -0.15 5.54
N GLU A 113 5.46 0.90 5.83
CA GLU A 113 5.22 1.79 6.94
C GLU A 113 4.55 3.05 6.41
N ALA A 114 3.43 3.46 6.99
CA ALA A 114 2.73 4.65 6.57
C ALA A 114 2.24 5.46 7.77
N VAL A 115 2.27 6.78 7.64
CA VAL A 115 1.64 7.67 8.61
C VAL A 115 0.42 8.31 8.02
N THR A 116 -0.71 8.11 8.69
CA THR A 116 -2.02 8.57 8.26
C THR A 116 -2.67 9.51 9.26
N THR A 117 -3.46 10.45 8.76
CA THR A 117 -4.27 11.35 9.58
C THR A 117 -5.72 10.84 9.65
N ARG A 118 -6.53 11.45 10.53
CA ARG A 118 -7.95 11.08 10.68
C ARG A 118 -8.74 11.25 9.38
N ASP A 119 -8.39 12.23 8.57
CA ASP A 119 -8.97 12.51 7.26
C ASP A 119 -8.28 11.72 6.13
N THR A 120 -7.71 10.56 6.45
CA THR A 120 -7.17 9.56 5.49
C THR A 120 -6.01 10.05 4.62
N HIS A 121 -5.43 11.22 4.92
CA HIS A 121 -4.24 11.67 4.22
C HIS A 121 -3.03 10.89 4.71
N ILE A 122 -2.22 10.44 3.76
CA ILE A 122 -0.96 9.76 3.95
C ILE A 122 0.14 10.80 3.73
N TRP A 123 0.87 11.17 4.77
CA TRP A 123 1.95 12.16 4.62
C TRP A 123 3.32 11.52 4.49
N HIS A 124 3.43 10.26 4.87
CA HIS A 124 4.63 9.47 4.70
C HIS A 124 4.25 8.02 4.41
N ALA A 125 4.92 7.41 3.45
CA ALA A 125 4.82 6.00 3.11
C ALA A 125 6.21 5.51 2.69
N PHE A 126 6.66 4.40 3.27
CA PHE A 126 7.96 3.82 3.03
C PHE A 126 7.83 2.31 2.85
N PHE A 127 8.51 1.78 1.84
CA PHE A 127 8.64 0.34 1.63
C PHE A 127 10.07 -0.10 1.97
N GLY A 128 10.22 -1.11 2.82
CA GLY A 128 11.55 -1.55 3.23
C GLY A 128 11.58 -2.91 3.93
N CYS A 129 12.69 -3.17 4.60
CA CYS A 129 12.88 -4.37 5.39
C CYS A 129 12.27 -4.20 6.80
N PRO A 130 11.92 -5.29 7.49
CA PRO A 130 11.43 -5.20 8.86
C PRO A 130 12.43 -4.49 9.78
N GLY A 131 11.97 -3.51 10.55
CA GLY A 131 12.81 -2.80 11.52
C GLY A 131 13.73 -1.73 10.93
N SER A 132 13.72 -1.48 9.61
CA SER A 132 14.32 -0.27 9.08
C SER A 132 13.42 0.91 9.44
N GLN A 133 13.84 1.71 10.40
CA GLN A 133 13.25 3.04 10.63
C GLN A 133 13.57 3.93 9.42
N CYS A 134 12.62 4.78 9.06
CA CYS A 134 12.84 5.83 8.07
C CYS A 134 14.02 6.73 8.51
N PRO A 135 14.98 7.08 7.62
CA PRO A 135 15.92 8.16 7.88
C PRO A 135 15.23 9.54 7.91
#